data_AF-A0A0D6A475-F1
#
_entry.id   AF-A0A0D6A475-F1
#
_cell.length_a   1.000
_cell.length_b   1.000
_cell.length_c   1.000
_cell.angle_alpha   90.00
_cell.angle_beta   90.00
_cell.angle_gamma   90.00
#
_symmetry.space_group_name_H-M   'P 1'
#
loop_
_entity.id
_entity.type
_entity.pdbx_description
1 polymer ?
#
loop_
_entity_poly.entity_id
_entity_poly.type
_entity_poly.pdbx_seq_one_letter_code
_entity_poly.pdbx_strand_id
1 'polypeptide(L)'
;MTNFLKKINQLDKKLNYGPIHNQVEEINAIVEHVANQEVLPVAPAPLGLLPDQFEEVVDRLNEEQKVDLKAINNLLNSLRQFLSLKYGVWSLPNKKTATLIKQELAINSALEIMAGNAYWSKALNEAGIRVTATDSLEWAKTSSTGKREFYPVVDLDAVSAIKKFADADLILCSWAPNFGKSDLDVIRAWKKFAPESHLLFIGEKEGATNSPEFWENENFVNSSSLRKINRSFKSYDFIDEQIYEIKHEL
;
A
#
# COMPACT_ATOMS: atom_id res chain seq x y z
N MET A 1 4.60 21.52 -4.81
CA MET A 1 4.89 20.10 -4.50
C MET A 1 6.32 19.85 -3.99
N THR A 2 7.35 20.57 -4.47
CA THR A 2 8.66 20.75 -3.77
C THR A 2 8.53 21.31 -2.34
N ASN A 3 7.33 21.82 -2.01
CA ASN A 3 7.00 22.42 -0.74
C ASN A 3 6.82 21.41 0.41
N PHE A 4 6.41 20.16 0.16
CA PHE A 4 6.20 19.18 1.25
C PHE A 4 7.50 18.84 1.97
N LEU A 5 8.48 18.26 1.25
CA LEU A 5 9.78 17.91 1.82
C LEU A 5 10.54 19.14 2.32
N LYS A 6 10.47 20.27 1.59
CA LYS A 6 11.10 21.50 2.05
C LYS A 6 10.52 21.96 3.39
N LYS A 7 9.19 22.00 3.52
CA LYS A 7 8.52 22.46 4.74
C LYS A 7 8.76 21.51 5.91
N ILE A 8 8.67 20.20 5.70
CA ILE A 8 8.84 19.23 6.79
C ILE A 8 10.28 19.26 7.33
N ASN A 9 11.30 19.32 6.45
CA ASN A 9 12.70 19.44 6.86
C ASN A 9 13.04 20.80 7.49
N GLN A 10 12.33 21.87 7.13
CA GLN A 10 12.48 23.18 7.79
C GLN A 10 11.89 23.16 9.20
N LEU A 11 10.70 22.57 9.37
CA LEU A 11 10.05 22.44 10.68
C LEU A 11 10.85 21.51 11.60
N ASP A 12 11.38 20.41 11.07
CA ASP A 12 12.25 19.49 11.81
C ASP A 12 13.46 20.21 12.41
N LYS A 13 14.22 20.94 11.58
CA LYS A 13 15.37 21.73 12.03
C LYS A 13 15.00 22.78 13.08
N LYS A 14 13.80 23.36 12.98
CA LYS A 14 13.31 24.40 13.90
C LYS A 14 12.88 23.80 15.24
N LEU A 15 12.18 22.66 15.24
CA LEU A 15 11.73 21.98 16.44
C LEU A 15 12.87 21.27 17.17
N ASN A 16 13.83 20.71 16.43
CA ASN A 16 15.00 20.01 16.95
C ASN A 16 14.64 18.96 18.01
N TYR A 17 13.68 18.08 17.68
CA TYR A 17 13.16 17.05 18.59
C TYR A 17 13.38 15.66 18.00
N GLY A 18 14.21 14.84 18.67
CA GLY A 18 14.69 13.55 18.15
C GLY A 18 13.62 12.59 17.61
N PRO A 19 12.52 12.33 18.36
CA PRO A 19 11.45 11.46 17.86
C PRO A 19 10.76 11.96 16.59
N ILE A 20 10.70 13.27 16.36
CA ILE A 20 10.18 13.85 15.11
C ILE A 20 11.24 13.77 14.01
N HIS A 21 12.50 14.02 14.35
CA HIS A 21 13.62 13.93 13.41
C HIS A 21 13.70 12.54 12.76
N ASN A 22 13.62 11.47 13.57
CA ASN A 22 13.63 10.09 13.06
C ASN A 22 12.48 9.83 12.06
N GLN A 23 11.30 10.38 12.30
CA GLN A 23 10.15 10.24 11.39
C GLN A 23 10.34 11.05 10.10
N VAL A 24 11.03 12.20 10.16
CA VAL A 24 11.35 12.99 8.97
C VAL A 24 12.45 12.32 8.14
N GLU A 25 13.45 11.69 8.77
CA GLU A 25 14.42 10.84 8.08
C GLU A 25 13.72 9.67 7.37
N GLU A 26 12.79 9.00 8.04
CA GLU A 26 11.96 7.94 7.45
C GLU A 26 11.19 8.44 6.23
N ILE A 27 10.53 9.60 6.31
CA ILE A 27 9.84 10.22 5.17
C ILE A 27 10.79 10.51 4.01
N ASN A 28 11.95 11.09 4.30
CA ASN A 28 12.94 11.41 3.27
C ASN A 28 13.38 10.12 2.55
N ALA A 29 13.66 9.05 3.32
CA ALA A 29 14.03 7.76 2.77
C ALA A 29 12.91 7.12 1.93
N ILE A 30 11.66 7.13 2.39
CA ILE A 30 10.51 6.63 1.63
C ILE A 30 10.39 7.40 0.31
N VAL A 31 10.40 8.74 0.37
CA VAL A 31 10.20 9.57 -0.82
C VAL A 31 11.36 9.42 -1.80
N GLU A 32 12.59 9.22 -1.33
CA GLU A 32 13.75 8.93 -2.19
C GLU A 32 13.56 7.59 -2.92
N HIS A 33 13.24 6.51 -2.22
CA HIS A 33 12.99 5.20 -2.84
C HIS A 33 11.86 5.30 -3.88
N VAL A 34 10.72 5.89 -3.52
CA VAL A 34 9.58 6.04 -4.44
C VAL A 34 9.95 6.93 -5.64
N ALA A 35 10.72 8.00 -5.45
CA ALA A 35 11.16 8.87 -6.54
C ALA A 35 12.12 8.17 -7.52
N ASN A 36 12.98 7.30 -7.02
CA ASN A 36 13.88 6.46 -7.81
C ASN A 36 13.19 5.18 -8.33
N GLN A 37 11.89 5.04 -8.05
CA GLN A 37 11.09 3.85 -8.33
C GLN A 37 11.59 2.58 -7.63
N GLU A 38 12.40 2.66 -6.60
CA GLU A 38 12.98 1.53 -5.87
C GLU A 38 11.99 0.98 -4.85
N VAL A 39 12.03 -0.34 -4.62
CA VAL A 39 11.21 -0.98 -3.59
C VAL A 39 11.89 -0.84 -2.23
N LEU A 40 11.11 -0.45 -1.22
CA LEU A 40 11.58 -0.35 0.16
C LEU A 40 12.14 -1.70 0.65
N PRO A 41 13.24 -1.74 1.42
CA PRO A 41 13.78 -2.99 1.94
C PRO A 41 12.83 -3.66 2.96
N VAL A 42 12.19 -2.87 3.82
CA VAL A 42 11.26 -3.31 4.87
C VAL A 42 10.07 -2.34 4.96
N ALA A 43 9.00 -2.73 5.67
CA ALA A 43 7.88 -1.83 5.92
C ALA A 43 8.34 -0.57 6.67
N PRO A 44 7.76 0.60 6.37
CA PRO A 44 8.18 1.83 7.02
C PRO A 44 7.81 1.87 8.51
N ALA A 45 8.50 2.72 9.26
CA ALA A 45 8.14 3.00 10.65
C ALA A 45 6.81 3.78 10.74
N PRO A 46 6.06 3.65 11.85
CA PRO A 46 4.89 4.48 12.11
C PRO A 46 5.25 5.98 12.12
N LEU A 47 4.42 6.78 11.47
CA LEU A 47 4.53 8.22 11.38
C LEU A 47 3.34 8.88 12.07
N GLY A 48 3.58 10.10 12.53
CA GLY A 48 2.63 10.85 13.33
C GLY A 48 2.76 10.52 14.81
N LEU A 49 2.52 11.53 15.64
CA LEU A 49 2.43 11.36 17.08
C LEU A 49 1.03 10.87 17.44
N LEU A 50 0.98 9.85 18.30
CA LEU A 50 -0.25 9.45 19.00
C LEU A 50 -0.73 10.59 19.93
N PRO A 51 -2.01 10.62 20.31
CA PRO A 51 -2.54 11.70 21.15
C PRO A 51 -1.77 11.93 22.45
N ASP A 52 -1.40 10.85 23.15
CA ASP A 52 -0.61 10.87 24.38
C ASP A 52 0.82 11.38 24.15
N GLN A 53 1.47 10.91 23.08
CA GLN A 53 2.80 11.39 22.67
C GLN A 53 2.78 12.87 22.28
N PHE A 54 1.69 13.32 21.65
CA PHE A 54 1.52 14.71 21.25
C PHE A 54 1.38 15.61 22.49
N GLU A 55 0.53 15.24 23.45
CA GLU A 55 0.34 15.97 24.70
C GLU A 55 1.64 16.06 25.51
N GLU A 56 2.39 14.96 25.64
CA GLU A 56 3.66 14.94 26.38
C GLU A 56 4.67 15.96 25.84
N VAL A 57 4.72 16.11 24.52
CA VAL A 57 5.65 17.05 23.87
C VAL A 57 5.13 18.48 23.99
N VAL A 58 3.83 18.71 23.76
CA VAL A 58 3.20 20.04 23.78
C VAL A 58 3.44 20.80 25.08
N ASP A 59 3.36 20.11 26.23
CA ASP A 59 3.50 20.73 27.54
C ASP A 59 4.88 21.34 27.80
N ARG A 60 5.89 20.93 27.02
CA ARG A 60 7.28 21.38 27.15
C ARG A 60 7.64 22.50 26.16
N LEU A 61 6.70 22.92 25.31
CA LEU A 61 6.93 23.86 24.22
C LEU A 61 6.33 25.23 24.48
N ASN A 62 6.93 26.27 23.89
CA ASN A 62 6.31 27.60 23.81
C ASN A 62 5.22 27.65 22.71
N GLU A 63 4.42 28.72 22.67
CA GLU A 63 3.30 28.84 21.71
C GLU A 63 3.73 28.73 20.24
N GLU A 64 4.88 29.29 19.87
CA GLU A 64 5.40 29.18 18.50
C GLU A 64 5.75 27.73 18.15
N GLN A 65 6.46 27.05 19.04
CA GLN A 65 6.83 25.64 18.88
C GLN A 65 5.60 24.72 18.88
N LYS A 66 4.53 25.04 19.62
CA LYS A 66 3.26 24.29 19.56
C LYS A 66 2.62 24.39 18.18
N VAL A 67 2.67 25.56 17.55
CA VAL A 67 2.19 25.74 16.16
C VAL A 67 3.01 24.91 15.19
N ASP A 68 4.35 24.94 15.33
CA ASP A 68 5.24 24.14 14.49
C ASP A 68 5.04 22.63 14.69
N LEU A 69 4.83 22.18 15.93
CA LEU A 69 4.56 20.78 16.26
C LEU A 69 3.26 20.30 15.61
N LYS A 70 2.19 21.09 15.70
CA LYS A 70 0.92 20.81 15.01
C LYS A 70 1.14 20.71 13.49
N ALA A 71 1.90 21.66 12.93
CA ALA A 71 2.16 21.69 11.49
C ALA A 71 2.97 20.48 11.01
N ILE A 72 4.04 20.10 11.72
CA ILE A 72 4.84 18.93 11.34
C ILE A 72 4.05 17.63 11.54
N ASN A 73 3.29 17.51 12.63
CA ASN A 73 2.48 16.31 12.88
C ASN A 73 1.43 16.10 11.78
N ASN A 74 0.81 17.18 11.29
CA ASN A 74 -0.09 17.10 10.16
C ASN A 74 0.63 16.66 8.87
N LEU A 75 1.88 17.10 8.64
CA LEU A 75 2.67 16.67 7.48
C LEU A 75 3.07 15.20 7.56
N LEU A 76 3.47 14.73 8.75
CA LEU A 76 3.75 13.31 9.01
C LEU A 76 2.55 12.44 8.61
N ASN A 77 1.37 12.80 9.08
CA ASN A 77 0.10 12.11 8.77
C ASN A 77 -0.39 12.30 7.31
N SER A 78 0.23 13.20 6.53
CA SER A 78 -0.17 13.48 5.15
C SER A 78 0.74 12.81 4.11
N LEU A 79 1.69 11.97 4.52
CA LEU A 79 2.62 11.34 3.59
C LEU A 79 1.90 10.55 2.49
N ARG A 80 0.89 9.72 2.84
CA ARG A 80 0.15 8.93 1.84
C ARG A 80 -0.52 9.80 0.79
N GLN A 81 -1.14 10.90 1.19
CA GLN A 81 -1.73 11.87 0.26
C GLN A 81 -0.66 12.49 -0.65
N PHE A 82 0.51 12.82 -0.11
CA PHE A 82 1.61 13.31 -0.92
C PHE A 82 2.08 12.25 -1.94
N LEU A 83 2.23 10.99 -1.53
CA LEU A 83 2.65 9.89 -2.38
C LEU A 83 1.62 9.60 -3.49
N SER A 84 0.33 9.60 -3.18
CA SER A 84 -0.73 9.35 -4.17
C SER A 84 -0.81 10.47 -5.20
N LEU A 85 -0.80 11.73 -4.77
CA LEU A 85 -0.88 12.89 -5.67
C LEU A 85 0.37 13.07 -6.54
N LYS A 86 1.55 12.70 -6.03
CA LYS A 86 2.81 12.93 -6.74
C LYS A 86 3.31 11.73 -7.54
N TYR A 87 3.05 10.52 -7.06
CA TYR A 87 3.59 9.28 -7.62
C TYR A 87 2.51 8.25 -7.97
N GLY A 88 1.23 8.49 -7.64
CA GLY A 88 0.16 7.52 -7.89
C GLY A 88 0.34 6.24 -7.07
N VAL A 89 0.83 6.39 -5.83
CA VAL A 89 1.09 5.28 -4.91
C VAL A 89 0.17 5.41 -3.70
N TRP A 90 -0.64 4.37 -3.48
CA TRP A 90 -1.54 4.27 -2.34
C TRP A 90 -1.14 3.22 -1.34
N SER A 91 -0.27 2.27 -1.70
CA SER A 91 0.25 1.22 -0.82
C SER A 91 1.75 1.10 -1.00
N LEU A 92 2.51 0.89 0.08
CA LEU A 92 3.97 0.81 0.06
C LEU A 92 4.44 -0.65 0.20
N PRO A 93 4.67 -1.37 -0.92
CA PRO A 93 5.30 -2.68 -0.85
C PRO A 93 6.73 -2.59 -0.32
N ASN A 94 7.21 -3.73 0.20
CA ASN A 94 8.61 -3.88 0.58
C ASN A 94 9.16 -5.26 0.22
N LYS A 95 10.47 -5.34 0.03
CA LYS A 95 11.20 -6.55 -0.39
C LYS A 95 10.99 -7.71 0.57
N LYS A 96 11.00 -7.44 1.88
CA LYS A 96 10.79 -8.47 2.90
C LYS A 96 9.41 -9.10 2.80
N THR A 97 8.34 -8.30 2.67
CA THR A 97 6.98 -8.83 2.49
C THR A 97 6.85 -9.60 1.19
N ALA A 98 7.32 -9.07 0.06
CA ALA A 98 7.24 -9.78 -1.23
C ALA A 98 7.97 -11.13 -1.20
N THR A 99 9.12 -11.19 -0.54
CA THR A 99 9.87 -12.45 -0.32
C THR A 99 9.09 -13.44 0.54
N LEU A 100 8.42 -12.95 1.60
CA LEU A 100 7.59 -13.79 2.46
C LEU A 100 6.35 -14.30 1.74
N ILE A 101 5.68 -13.49 0.91
CA ILE A 101 4.57 -13.96 0.07
C ILE A 101 5.05 -15.12 -0.81
N LYS A 102 6.19 -14.97 -1.50
CA LYS A 102 6.80 -16.04 -2.30
C LYS A 102 7.00 -17.33 -1.51
N GLN A 103 7.66 -17.23 -0.35
CA GLN A 103 8.11 -18.38 0.43
C GLN A 103 6.96 -19.08 1.16
N GLU A 104 6.08 -18.30 1.80
CA GLU A 104 5.04 -18.84 2.68
C GLU A 104 3.82 -19.38 1.92
N LEU A 105 3.61 -18.91 0.69
CA LEU A 105 2.55 -19.38 -0.21
C LEU A 105 3.08 -20.22 -1.39
N ALA A 106 4.39 -20.44 -1.47
CA ALA A 106 5.05 -21.22 -2.53
C ALA A 106 4.73 -20.76 -3.98
N ILE A 107 4.56 -19.45 -4.19
CA ILE A 107 4.16 -18.88 -5.48
C ILE A 107 5.37 -18.60 -6.40
N ASN A 108 5.21 -18.80 -7.70
CA ASN A 108 6.24 -18.49 -8.71
C ASN A 108 5.75 -17.53 -9.80
N SER A 109 4.43 -17.37 -9.92
CA SER A 109 3.76 -16.46 -10.84
C SER A 109 2.64 -15.69 -10.14
N ALA A 110 2.46 -14.44 -10.53
CA ALA A 110 1.42 -13.59 -10.00
C ALA A 110 0.76 -12.74 -11.09
N LEU A 111 -0.56 -12.59 -10.97
CA LEU A 111 -1.35 -11.56 -11.63
C LEU A 111 -1.67 -10.47 -10.61
N GLU A 112 -1.20 -9.24 -10.82
CA GLU A 112 -1.71 -8.08 -10.10
C GLU A 112 -2.86 -7.46 -10.91
N ILE A 113 -4.02 -7.32 -10.27
CA ILE A 113 -5.20 -6.64 -10.83
C ILE A 113 -5.45 -5.34 -10.06
N MET A 114 -6.01 -4.35 -10.75
CA MET A 114 -6.15 -2.98 -10.20
C MET A 114 -4.79 -2.44 -9.73
N ALA A 115 -3.75 -2.71 -10.52
CA ALA A 115 -2.37 -2.47 -10.13
C ALA A 115 -2.04 -0.97 -9.96
N GLY A 116 -2.84 -0.06 -10.51
CA GLY A 116 -2.50 1.35 -10.61
C GLY A 116 -1.15 1.52 -11.33
N ASN A 117 -0.16 2.09 -10.65
CA ASN A 117 1.21 2.21 -11.17
C ASN A 117 2.10 0.96 -10.90
N ALA A 118 1.53 -0.16 -10.45
CA ALA A 118 2.14 -1.49 -10.33
C ALA A 118 3.39 -1.55 -9.43
N TYR A 119 3.36 -0.86 -8.29
CA TYR A 119 4.47 -0.87 -7.34
C TYR A 119 4.61 -2.25 -6.66
N TRP A 120 3.50 -2.93 -6.33
CA TRP A 120 3.53 -4.29 -5.80
C TRP A 120 4.08 -5.29 -6.81
N SER A 121 3.71 -5.18 -8.09
CA SER A 121 4.32 -5.99 -9.15
C SER A 121 5.83 -5.86 -9.21
N LYS A 122 6.37 -4.64 -9.06
CA LYS A 122 7.83 -4.44 -8.96
C LYS A 122 8.42 -5.22 -7.79
N ALA A 123 7.82 -5.12 -6.60
CA ALA A 123 8.31 -5.81 -5.40
C ALA A 123 8.25 -7.33 -5.51
N LEU A 124 7.15 -7.87 -6.04
CA LEU A 124 7.00 -9.31 -6.30
C LEU A 124 8.02 -9.78 -7.35
N ASN A 125 8.25 -9.00 -8.40
CA ASN A 125 9.24 -9.32 -9.42
C ASN A 125 10.67 -9.33 -8.86
N GLU A 126 11.04 -8.36 -8.02
CA GLU A 126 12.34 -8.34 -7.33
C GLU A 126 12.52 -9.50 -6.34
N ALA A 127 11.42 -10.07 -5.80
CA ALA A 127 11.44 -11.32 -5.03
C ALA A 127 11.60 -12.57 -5.91
N GLY A 128 11.66 -12.40 -7.24
CA GLY A 128 11.81 -13.46 -8.23
C GLY A 128 10.50 -14.19 -8.56
N ILE A 129 9.36 -13.49 -8.48
CA ILE A 129 8.07 -13.96 -9.00
C ILE A 129 7.94 -13.44 -10.44
N ARG A 130 7.38 -14.26 -11.34
CA ARG A 130 6.99 -13.80 -12.68
C ARG A 130 5.66 -13.06 -12.58
N VAL A 131 5.66 -11.76 -12.82
CA VAL A 131 4.48 -10.92 -12.58
C VAL A 131 3.92 -10.34 -13.88
N THR A 132 2.59 -10.38 -13.98
CA THR A 132 1.81 -9.60 -14.94
C THR A 132 0.97 -8.59 -14.17
N ALA A 133 1.12 -7.30 -14.46
CA ALA A 133 0.31 -6.24 -13.87
C ALA A 133 -0.79 -5.82 -14.84
N THR A 134 -2.01 -5.65 -14.33
CA THR A 134 -3.17 -5.22 -15.11
C THR A 134 -3.96 -4.15 -14.36
N ASP A 135 -4.44 -3.17 -15.12
CA ASP A 135 -5.29 -2.10 -14.63
C ASP A 135 -6.17 -1.62 -15.78
N SER A 136 -7.35 -1.07 -15.50
CA SER A 136 -8.21 -0.50 -16.55
C SER A 136 -7.75 0.88 -17.03
N LEU A 137 -6.78 1.50 -16.33
CA LEU A 137 -6.19 2.80 -16.61
C LEU A 137 -7.20 3.96 -16.73
N GLU A 138 -8.47 3.75 -16.33
CA GLU A 138 -9.51 4.77 -16.37
C GLU A 138 -9.14 5.98 -15.52
N TRP A 139 -8.52 5.75 -14.36
CA TRP A 139 -8.03 6.80 -13.47
C TRP A 139 -6.83 7.56 -14.06
N ALA A 140 -6.02 6.93 -14.91
CA ALA A 140 -4.85 7.54 -15.55
C ALA A 140 -5.25 8.58 -16.62
N LYS A 141 -6.48 8.50 -17.15
CA LYS A 141 -7.00 9.48 -18.12
C LYS A 141 -7.13 10.89 -17.51
N THR A 142 -7.37 10.97 -16.21
CA THR A 142 -7.57 12.23 -15.48
C THR A 142 -6.44 12.53 -14.49
N SER A 143 -5.50 11.61 -14.32
CA SER A 143 -4.37 11.73 -13.39
C SER A 143 -3.03 11.87 -14.10
N SER A 144 -2.23 12.86 -13.70
CA SER A 144 -0.87 13.06 -14.24
C SER A 144 0.12 11.98 -13.80
N THR A 145 -0.20 11.19 -12.77
CA THR A 145 0.67 10.15 -12.21
C THR A 145 0.58 8.82 -12.96
N GLY A 146 -0.47 8.59 -13.75
CA GLY A 146 -0.67 7.35 -14.52
C GLY A 146 0.27 7.14 -15.71
N LYS A 147 1.27 8.01 -15.89
CA LYS A 147 2.33 7.87 -16.90
C LYS A 147 3.66 7.40 -16.30
N ARG A 148 3.69 7.10 -15.00
CA ARG A 148 4.90 6.77 -14.23
C ARG A 148 4.72 5.44 -13.51
N GLU A 149 4.62 4.39 -14.31
CA GLU A 149 4.55 3.01 -13.82
C GLU A 149 5.88 2.59 -13.18
N PHE A 150 5.80 1.89 -12.05
CA PHE A 150 6.94 1.23 -11.38
C PHE A 150 7.27 -0.11 -12.05
N TYR A 151 6.29 -0.70 -12.74
CA TYR A 151 6.39 -1.95 -13.49
C TYR A 151 5.40 -1.91 -14.67
N PRO A 152 5.70 -2.52 -15.84
CA PRO A 152 4.81 -2.44 -17.00
C PRO A 152 3.38 -2.91 -16.72
N VAL A 153 2.40 -2.09 -17.08
CA VAL A 153 0.96 -2.38 -16.90
C VAL A 153 0.27 -2.68 -18.22
N VAL A 154 -0.50 -3.76 -18.23
CA VAL A 154 -1.39 -4.10 -19.36
C VAL A 154 -2.76 -3.48 -19.12
N ASP A 155 -3.24 -2.68 -20.08
CA ASP A 155 -4.60 -2.16 -20.10
C ASP A 155 -5.62 -3.32 -20.26
N LEU A 156 -6.15 -3.78 -19.13
CA LEU A 156 -7.08 -4.89 -19.05
C LEU A 156 -7.84 -4.83 -17.73
N ASP A 157 -9.17 -4.90 -17.79
CA ASP A 157 -10.00 -4.94 -16.59
C ASP A 157 -9.77 -6.22 -15.78
N ALA A 158 -10.03 -6.15 -14.47
CA ALA A 158 -9.73 -7.23 -13.53
C ALA A 158 -10.40 -8.56 -13.89
N VAL A 159 -11.66 -8.57 -14.36
CA VAL A 159 -12.38 -9.80 -14.68
C VAL A 159 -11.79 -10.45 -15.95
N SER A 160 -11.52 -9.65 -16.97
CA SER A 160 -10.86 -10.11 -18.19
C SER A 160 -9.43 -10.61 -17.92
N ALA A 161 -8.70 -9.95 -17.02
CA ALA A 161 -7.36 -10.34 -16.60
C ALA A 161 -7.36 -11.70 -15.90
N ILE A 162 -8.23 -11.90 -14.90
CA ILE A 162 -8.38 -13.18 -14.19
C ILE A 162 -8.69 -14.30 -15.16
N LYS A 163 -9.60 -14.07 -16.12
CA LYS A 163 -9.94 -15.06 -17.15
C LYS A 163 -8.74 -15.39 -18.05
N LYS A 164 -7.94 -14.38 -18.42
CA LYS A 164 -6.82 -14.53 -19.36
C LYS A 164 -5.58 -15.17 -18.73
N PHE A 165 -5.33 -14.90 -17.45
CA PHE A 165 -4.15 -15.33 -16.70
C PHE A 165 -4.54 -16.23 -15.52
N ALA A 166 -5.49 -17.14 -15.77
CA ALA A 166 -6.07 -18.02 -14.77
C ALA A 166 -5.10 -19.07 -14.21
N ASP A 167 -3.93 -19.24 -14.85
CA ASP A 167 -2.86 -20.17 -14.49
C ASP A 167 -1.83 -19.57 -13.52
N ALA A 168 -2.00 -18.32 -13.08
CA ALA A 168 -1.12 -17.70 -12.09
C ALA A 168 -1.28 -18.36 -10.71
N ASP A 169 -0.17 -18.54 -9.98
CA ASP A 169 -0.22 -19.11 -8.62
C ASP A 169 -0.90 -18.14 -7.62
N LEU A 170 -0.76 -16.83 -7.87
CA LEU A 170 -1.32 -15.75 -7.08
C LEU A 170 -2.09 -14.76 -7.95
N ILE A 171 -3.28 -14.36 -7.50
CA ILE A 171 -3.97 -13.15 -7.93
C ILE A 171 -3.93 -12.16 -6.77
N LEU A 172 -3.32 -10.99 -7.00
CA LEU A 172 -3.20 -9.91 -6.03
C LEU A 172 -4.06 -8.72 -6.47
N CYS A 173 -5.04 -8.34 -5.65
CA CYS A 173 -5.80 -7.12 -5.82
C CYS A 173 -5.25 -6.05 -4.87
N SER A 174 -4.56 -5.06 -5.44
CA SER A 174 -3.93 -3.99 -4.68
C SER A 174 -4.88 -2.80 -4.58
N TRP A 175 -5.45 -2.55 -3.38
CA TRP A 175 -6.20 -1.31 -3.10
C TRP A 175 -7.44 -1.09 -3.99
N ALA A 176 -8.35 -2.07 -4.02
CA ALA A 176 -9.64 -1.89 -4.67
C ALA A 176 -10.39 -0.69 -4.08
N PRO A 177 -11.00 0.18 -4.91
CA PRO A 177 -11.80 1.28 -4.40
C PRO A 177 -12.93 0.80 -3.49
N ASN A 178 -13.24 1.55 -2.43
CA ASN A 178 -14.33 1.22 -1.52
C ASN A 178 -15.73 1.58 -2.03
N PHE A 179 -15.82 2.05 -3.28
CA PHE A 179 -17.06 2.34 -3.98
C PHE A 179 -17.26 1.38 -5.15
N GLY A 180 -18.51 1.00 -5.40
CA GLY A 180 -18.86 0.03 -6.44
C GLY A 180 -18.83 -1.42 -5.95
N LYS A 181 -18.66 -2.36 -6.88
CA LYS A 181 -18.73 -3.82 -6.65
C LYS A 181 -17.61 -4.60 -7.35
N SER A 182 -16.55 -3.90 -7.77
CA SER A 182 -15.49 -4.50 -8.58
C SER A 182 -14.69 -5.57 -7.82
N ASP A 183 -14.59 -5.44 -6.50
CA ASP A 183 -14.08 -6.45 -5.57
C ASP A 183 -14.90 -7.75 -5.59
N LEU A 184 -16.22 -7.66 -5.57
CA LEU A 184 -17.12 -8.82 -5.67
C LEU A 184 -17.07 -9.46 -7.06
N ASP A 185 -16.92 -8.64 -8.11
CA ASP A 185 -16.69 -9.13 -9.47
C ASP A 185 -15.39 -9.93 -9.58
N VAL A 186 -14.33 -9.47 -8.92
CA VAL A 186 -13.04 -10.19 -8.82
C VAL A 186 -13.22 -11.55 -8.16
N ILE A 187 -13.93 -11.61 -7.02
CA ILE A 187 -14.16 -12.89 -6.33
C ILE A 187 -14.95 -13.86 -7.19
N ARG A 188 -16.01 -13.39 -7.86
CA ARG A 188 -16.81 -14.21 -8.78
C ARG A 188 -15.98 -14.71 -9.97
N ALA A 189 -15.12 -13.86 -10.53
CA ALA A 189 -14.24 -14.25 -11.62
C ALA A 189 -13.19 -15.26 -11.17
N TRP A 190 -12.57 -15.05 -10.01
CA TRP A 190 -11.60 -15.98 -9.43
C TRP A 190 -12.21 -17.35 -9.16
N LYS A 191 -13.35 -17.43 -8.44
CA LYS A 191 -14.08 -18.70 -8.20
C LYS A 191 -14.41 -19.44 -9.50
N LYS A 192 -14.68 -18.71 -10.58
CA LYS A 192 -15.08 -19.29 -11.87
C LYS A 192 -13.90 -19.75 -12.73
N PHE A 193 -12.82 -18.99 -12.77
CA PHE A 193 -11.76 -19.17 -13.76
C PHE A 193 -10.44 -19.64 -13.16
N ALA A 194 -10.12 -19.22 -11.93
CA ALA A 194 -8.82 -19.45 -11.30
C ALA A 194 -8.95 -19.94 -9.84
N PRO A 195 -9.84 -20.92 -9.51
CA PRO A 195 -10.11 -21.32 -8.12
C PRO A 195 -8.91 -21.95 -7.41
N GLU A 196 -7.92 -22.42 -8.16
CA GLU A 196 -6.68 -23.02 -7.60
C GLU A 196 -5.62 -21.96 -7.21
N SER A 197 -5.76 -20.72 -7.68
CA SER A 197 -4.84 -19.63 -7.34
C SER A 197 -5.12 -19.09 -5.94
N HIS A 198 -4.08 -18.63 -5.24
CA HIS A 198 -4.29 -17.76 -4.08
C HIS A 198 -4.95 -16.45 -4.54
N LEU A 199 -5.95 -15.96 -3.81
CA LEU A 199 -6.53 -14.63 -4.03
C LEU A 199 -6.27 -13.75 -2.81
N LEU A 200 -5.39 -12.76 -2.99
CA LEU A 200 -5.02 -11.79 -1.97
C LEU A 200 -5.59 -10.41 -2.28
N PHE A 201 -6.03 -9.71 -1.22
CA PHE A 201 -6.39 -8.30 -1.24
C PHE A 201 -5.48 -7.52 -0.30
N ILE A 202 -5.01 -6.36 -0.75
CA ILE A 202 -4.28 -5.41 0.08
C ILE A 202 -5.19 -4.23 0.35
N GLY A 203 -5.45 -3.97 1.63
CA GLY A 203 -6.34 -2.89 2.02
C GLY A 203 -6.56 -2.80 3.53
N GLU A 204 -7.48 -1.93 3.92
CA GLU A 204 -7.95 -1.70 5.26
C GLU A 204 -9.37 -2.25 5.42
N LYS A 205 -9.55 -3.14 6.40
CA LYS A 205 -10.87 -3.70 6.70
C LYS A 205 -11.80 -2.62 7.22
N GLU A 206 -13.01 -2.54 6.65
CA GLU A 206 -14.04 -1.57 7.04
C GLU A 206 -13.59 -0.10 6.94
N GLY A 207 -12.64 0.20 6.05
CA GLY A 207 -12.03 1.53 5.92
C GLY A 207 -11.91 2.03 4.47
N ALA A 208 -10.69 2.38 4.08
CA ALA A 208 -10.41 3.08 2.83
C ALA A 208 -10.52 2.21 1.55
N THR A 209 -10.62 0.89 1.68
CA THR A 209 -10.54 -0.06 0.55
C THR A 209 -11.66 -1.08 0.57
N ASN A 210 -12.04 -1.57 -0.60
CA ASN A 210 -13.10 -2.55 -0.84
C ASN A 210 -14.47 -2.08 -0.31
N SER A 211 -15.54 -2.60 -0.91
CA SER A 211 -16.90 -2.29 -0.53
C SER A 211 -17.23 -2.85 0.87
N PRO A 212 -18.19 -2.24 1.60
CA PRO A 212 -18.71 -2.84 2.84
C PRO A 212 -19.22 -4.27 2.64
N GLU A 213 -19.88 -4.53 1.49
CA GLU A 213 -20.42 -5.86 1.14
C GLU A 213 -19.32 -6.92 1.04
N PHE A 214 -18.11 -6.57 0.60
CA PHE A 214 -16.95 -7.47 0.60
C PHE A 214 -16.52 -7.84 2.02
N TRP A 215 -16.39 -6.85 2.91
CA TRP A 215 -15.93 -7.09 4.28
C TRP A 215 -16.94 -7.85 5.14
N GLU A 216 -18.23 -7.66 4.87
CA GLU A 216 -19.33 -8.32 5.59
C GLU A 216 -19.52 -9.78 5.17
N ASN A 217 -19.36 -10.10 3.88
CA ASN A 217 -19.79 -11.39 3.33
C ASN A 217 -18.65 -12.38 3.06
N GLU A 218 -17.41 -11.93 2.94
CA GLU A 218 -16.30 -12.81 2.57
C GLU A 218 -15.57 -13.37 3.79
N ASN A 219 -15.18 -14.64 3.67
CA ASN A 219 -14.39 -15.33 4.68
C ASN A 219 -12.90 -15.24 4.35
N PHE A 220 -12.09 -14.93 5.36
CA PHE A 220 -10.64 -14.79 5.20
C PHE A 220 -9.89 -15.97 5.80
N VAL A 221 -8.81 -16.39 5.14
CA VAL A 221 -7.90 -17.42 5.68
C VAL A 221 -7.17 -16.87 6.91
N ASN A 222 -7.10 -17.67 7.97
CA ASN A 222 -6.32 -17.35 9.17
C ASN A 222 -5.18 -18.36 9.38
N SER A 223 -4.14 -18.24 8.55
CA SER A 223 -2.99 -19.15 8.56
C SER A 223 -1.77 -18.57 9.29
N SER A 224 -0.84 -19.43 9.70
CA SER A 224 0.44 -18.98 10.28
C SER A 224 1.30 -18.24 9.25
N SER A 225 1.27 -18.70 7.99
CA SER A 225 1.84 -18.05 6.81
C SER A 225 1.36 -16.61 6.66
N LEU A 226 0.04 -16.39 6.62
CA LEU A 226 -0.53 -15.05 6.45
C LEU A 226 -0.18 -14.13 7.63
N ARG A 227 -0.20 -14.64 8.86
CA ARG A 227 0.26 -13.87 10.04
C ARG A 227 1.75 -13.52 9.99
N LYS A 228 2.59 -14.28 9.30
CA LYS A 228 4.01 -13.97 9.13
C LYS A 228 4.20 -12.90 8.06
N ILE A 229 3.46 -12.99 6.95
CA ILE A 229 3.40 -11.97 5.89
C ILE A 229 2.92 -10.63 6.47
N ASN A 230 1.78 -10.59 7.17
CA ASN A 230 1.26 -9.35 7.76
C ASN A 230 2.17 -8.77 8.84
N ARG A 231 2.99 -9.58 9.53
CA ARG A 231 3.99 -9.04 10.47
C ARG A 231 5.12 -8.26 9.79
N SER A 232 5.37 -8.48 8.50
CA SER A 232 6.35 -7.70 7.71
C SER A 232 5.72 -6.57 6.91
N PHE A 233 4.39 -6.51 6.80
CA PHE A 233 3.65 -5.45 6.14
C PHE A 233 2.92 -4.61 7.19
N LYS A 234 3.49 -3.45 7.52
CA LYS A 234 2.95 -2.55 8.53
C LYS A 234 2.60 -1.21 7.92
N SER A 235 1.49 -0.66 8.37
CA SER A 235 1.12 0.71 8.10
C SER A 235 2.07 1.70 8.75
N TYR A 236 2.31 2.79 8.03
CA TYR A 236 3.08 3.94 8.50
C TYR A 236 2.18 5.11 8.91
N ASP A 237 0.88 5.04 8.67
CA ASP A 237 -0.10 6.05 9.07
C ASP A 237 -1.33 5.38 9.69
N PHE A 238 -2.42 6.13 9.84
CA PHE A 238 -3.64 5.66 10.51
C PHE A 238 -4.45 4.63 9.70
N ILE A 239 -4.14 4.40 8.42
CA ILE A 239 -4.83 3.40 7.60
C ILE A 239 -4.24 2.04 7.94
N ASP A 240 -5.01 1.11 8.50
CA ASP A 240 -4.53 -0.23 8.89
C ASP A 240 -4.51 -1.19 7.69
N GLU A 241 -3.58 -0.97 6.76
CA GLU A 241 -3.37 -1.84 5.62
C GLU A 241 -2.82 -3.20 6.04
N GLN A 242 -3.52 -4.24 5.60
CA GLN A 242 -3.12 -5.63 5.75
C GLN A 242 -3.35 -6.39 4.44
N ILE A 243 -2.79 -7.60 4.38
CA ILE A 243 -3.00 -8.57 3.31
C ILE A 243 -4.03 -9.58 3.79
N TYR A 244 -5.11 -9.70 3.03
CA TYR A 244 -6.22 -10.61 3.28
C TYR A 244 -6.27 -11.67 2.19
N GLU A 245 -6.38 -12.94 2.58
CA GLU A 245 -6.56 -14.04 1.63
C GLU A 245 -8.01 -14.52 1.66
N ILE A 246 -8.65 -14.60 0.50
CA ILE A 246 -10.01 -15.13 0.39
C ILE A 246 -10.00 -16.64 0.63
N LYS A 247 -10.85 -17.09 1.53
CA LYS A 247 -11.04 -18.51 1.81
C LYS A 247 -11.86 -19.13 0.68
N HIS A 248 -11.27 -20.12 0.01
CA HIS A 248 -12.01 -20.95 -0.92
C HIS A 248 -12.94 -21.90 -0.13
N GLU A 249 -14.24 -21.69 -0.24
CA GLU A 249 -15.24 -22.65 0.23
C GLU A 249 -15.67 -23.48 -0.97
N LEU A 250 -15.22 -24.74 -0.99
CA LEU A 250 -15.65 -25.76 -1.95
C LEU A 250 -17.09 -26.20 -1.63
#